data_AF-A0A811ZRF5-F1
#
_entry.id   AF-A0A811ZRF5-F1
#
_cell.length_a   1.000
_cell.length_b   1.000
_cell.length_c   1.000
_cell.angle_alpha   90.00
_cell.angle_beta   90.00
_cell.angle_gamma   90.00
#
_symmetry.space_group_name_H-M   'P 1'
#
loop_
_entity.id
_entity.type
_entity.pdbx_description
1 polymer ?
#
loop_
_entity_poly.entity_id
_entity_poly.type
_entity_poly.pdbx_seq_one_letter_code
_entity_poly.pdbx_strand_id
1 'polypeptide(L)'
;MAEQEQRKKIPLVPENLLETRKQVLLDKKEQNKGRKLKFKRLEWFLHDSWWLQGDRVRLRRLEVKSHGLEVPDKHPLAFIVHIQRINGVSSLVQRTIARLRLKKIFSGVFFRVTPQTMKTLWIVEPYVTWGFPNLKSVRELILKRGQAKVKNKTIPLTDNTMIEEHLGKYGVICLEDLIHEIAFPGKNFQAISAFLCPFHLSMARHATKNRVGFLKEVGLPGY
;
A
#
# COMPACT_ATOMS: atom_id res chain seq x y z
N MET A 1 -71.22 -47.31 -73.66
CA MET A 1 -70.02 -46.63 -74.16
C MET A 1 -69.83 -45.39 -73.31
N ALA A 2 -69.00 -45.45 -72.28
CA ALA A 2 -68.68 -44.28 -71.46
C ALA A 2 -67.24 -43.88 -71.79
N GLU A 3 -67.08 -42.71 -72.42
CA GLU A 3 -65.79 -42.14 -72.79
C GLU A 3 -64.97 -41.86 -71.52
N GLN A 4 -63.74 -42.35 -71.49
CA GLN A 4 -62.81 -42.11 -70.39
C GLN A 4 -62.20 -40.71 -70.56
N GLU A 5 -62.62 -39.75 -69.71
CA GLU A 5 -61.96 -38.46 -69.62
C GLU A 5 -60.49 -38.64 -69.19
N GLN A 6 -59.57 -38.16 -70.02
CA GLN A 6 -58.14 -38.16 -69.72
C GLN A 6 -57.85 -37.25 -68.53
N ARG A 7 -57.44 -37.84 -67.40
CA ARG A 7 -57.01 -37.12 -66.21
C ARG A 7 -55.78 -36.26 -66.55
N LYS A 8 -55.89 -34.94 -66.38
CA LYS A 8 -54.79 -33.98 -66.52
C LYS A 8 -53.65 -34.36 -65.56
N LYS A 9 -52.45 -34.67 -66.09
CA LYS A 9 -51.25 -34.92 -65.27
C LYS A 9 -50.89 -33.65 -64.51
N ILE A 10 -51.02 -33.69 -63.19
CA ILE A 10 -50.48 -32.67 -62.29
C ILE A 10 -48.95 -32.73 -62.42
N PRO A 11 -48.23 -31.61 -62.63
CA PRO A 11 -46.79 -31.65 -62.64
C PRO A 11 -46.30 -32.12 -61.27
N LEU A 12 -45.56 -33.24 -61.23
CA LEU A 12 -44.90 -33.69 -60.00
C LEU A 12 -43.85 -32.64 -59.65
N VAL A 13 -44.13 -31.89 -58.58
CA VAL A 13 -43.12 -31.03 -57.97
C VAL A 13 -41.99 -31.93 -57.48
N PRO A 14 -40.73 -31.68 -57.88
CA PRO A 14 -39.60 -32.47 -57.41
C PRO A 14 -39.56 -32.49 -55.88
N GLU A 15 -39.38 -33.66 -55.28
CA GLU A 15 -39.37 -33.81 -53.81
C GLU A 15 -38.36 -32.87 -53.15
N ASN A 16 -37.21 -32.65 -53.79
CA ASN A 16 -36.16 -31.72 -53.36
C ASN A 16 -36.67 -30.27 -53.15
N LEU A 17 -37.64 -29.83 -53.95
CA LEU A 17 -38.25 -28.49 -53.83
C LEU A 17 -39.22 -28.41 -52.64
N LEU A 18 -39.85 -29.52 -52.27
CA LEU A 18 -40.71 -29.60 -51.09
C LEU A 18 -39.86 -29.70 -49.81
N GLU A 19 -38.75 -30.43 -49.85
CA GLU A 19 -37.82 -30.53 -48.72
C GLU A 19 -37.12 -29.20 -48.43
N THR A 20 -36.63 -28.51 -49.46
CA THR A 20 -36.04 -27.18 -49.30
C THR A 20 -37.04 -26.16 -48.77
N ARG A 21 -38.30 -26.18 -49.24
CA ARG A 21 -39.36 -25.34 -48.68
C ARG A 21 -39.67 -25.67 -47.22
N LYS A 22 -39.67 -26.95 -46.85
CA LYS A 22 -39.84 -27.38 -45.44
C LYS A 22 -38.70 -26.87 -44.56
N GLN A 23 -37.45 -27.00 -45.01
CA GLN A 23 -36.28 -26.50 -44.29
C GLN A 23 -36.32 -24.99 -44.10
N VAL A 24 -36.61 -24.22 -45.16
CA VAL A 24 -36.74 -22.74 -45.07
C VAL A 24 -37.85 -22.31 -44.10
N LEU A 25 -38.96 -23.07 -44.01
CA LEU A 25 -40.03 -22.80 -43.05
C LEU A 25 -39.63 -23.14 -41.61
N LEU A 26 -38.82 -24.18 -41.41
CA LEU A 26 -38.25 -24.52 -40.10
C LEU A 26 -37.25 -23.46 -39.65
N ASP A 27 -36.35 -23.03 -40.53
CA ASP A 27 -35.37 -21.98 -40.24
C ASP A 27 -36.05 -20.65 -39.93
N LYS A 28 -37.11 -20.29 -40.68
CA LYS A 28 -37.94 -19.13 -40.36
C LYS A 28 -38.64 -19.27 -39.00
N LYS A 29 -39.10 -20.46 -38.62
CA LYS A 29 -39.67 -20.72 -37.28
C LYS A 29 -38.62 -20.62 -36.19
N GLU A 30 -37.37 -21.02 -36.44
CA GLU A 30 -36.28 -20.89 -35.48
C GLU A 30 -35.83 -19.45 -35.32
N GLN A 31 -35.75 -18.69 -36.41
CA GLN A 31 -35.45 -17.25 -36.38
C GLN A 31 -36.58 -16.42 -35.74
N ASN A 32 -37.84 -16.81 -35.94
CA ASN A 32 -39.01 -16.17 -35.30
C ASN A 32 -39.27 -16.62 -33.86
N LYS A 33 -38.46 -17.51 -33.27
CA LYS A 33 -38.44 -17.69 -31.81
C LYS A 33 -37.75 -16.46 -31.20
N GLY A 34 -38.45 -15.32 -31.19
CA GLY A 34 -37.99 -14.09 -30.54
C GLY A 34 -37.47 -14.41 -29.13
N ARG A 35 -36.44 -13.67 -28.68
CA ARG A 35 -35.88 -13.86 -27.33
C ARG A 35 -37.02 -13.79 -26.32
N LYS A 36 -37.33 -14.90 -25.66
CA LYS A 36 -38.31 -14.93 -24.58
C LYS A 36 -37.87 -13.88 -23.56
N LEU A 37 -38.70 -12.86 -23.34
CA LEU A 37 -38.48 -11.87 -22.29
C LEU A 37 -38.41 -12.64 -20.97
N LYS A 38 -37.19 -12.79 -20.41
CA LYS A 38 -37.02 -13.34 -19.07
C LYS A 38 -37.56 -12.31 -18.09
N PHE A 39 -38.82 -12.48 -17.71
CA PHE A 39 -39.43 -11.68 -16.67
C PHE A 39 -38.69 -11.96 -15.36
N LYS A 40 -37.85 -11.01 -14.93
CA LYS A 40 -37.20 -11.08 -13.63
C LYS A 40 -38.19 -10.56 -12.59
N ARG A 41 -38.39 -11.31 -11.51
CA ARG A 41 -39.22 -10.87 -10.39
C ARG A 41 -38.59 -9.66 -9.72
N LEU A 42 -39.41 -8.81 -9.10
CA LEU A 42 -38.94 -7.64 -8.36
C LEU A 42 -37.90 -8.00 -7.29
N GLU A 43 -38.09 -9.14 -6.62
CA GLU A 43 -37.17 -9.73 -5.65
C GLU A 43 -35.74 -9.88 -6.19
N TRP A 44 -35.59 -10.22 -7.48
CA TRP A 44 -34.29 -10.37 -8.11
C TRP A 44 -33.54 -9.03 -8.18
N PHE A 45 -34.25 -7.93 -8.48
CA PHE A 45 -33.64 -6.59 -8.55
C PHE A 45 -33.25 -6.06 -7.17
N LEU A 46 -34.06 -6.33 -6.14
CA LEU A 46 -33.73 -5.99 -4.75
C LEU A 46 -32.50 -6.76 -4.27
N HIS A 47 -32.46 -8.06 -4.54
CA HIS A 47 -31.32 -8.92 -4.19
C HIS A 47 -30.04 -8.49 -4.93
N ASP A 48 -30.11 -8.19 -6.23
CA ASP A 48 -28.98 -7.73 -7.04
C ASP A 48 -28.43 -6.37 -6.55
N SER A 49 -29.33 -5.44 -6.17
CA SER A 49 -28.97 -4.15 -5.59
C SER A 49 -28.23 -4.31 -4.25
N TRP A 50 -28.73 -5.18 -3.36
CA TRP A 50 -28.06 -5.48 -2.09
C TRP A 50 -26.71 -6.17 -2.30
N TRP A 51 -26.60 -7.06 -3.27
CA TRP A 51 -25.34 -7.71 -3.64
C TRP A 51 -24.31 -6.69 -4.13
N LEU A 52 -24.71 -5.81 -5.07
CA LEU A 52 -23.87 -4.73 -5.59
C LEU A 52 -23.45 -3.73 -4.50
N GLN A 53 -24.34 -3.43 -3.55
CA GLN A 53 -24.02 -2.55 -2.43
C GLN A 53 -23.03 -3.19 -1.46
N GLY A 54 -23.22 -4.47 -1.13
CA GLY A 54 -22.27 -5.26 -0.36
C GLY A 54 -20.91 -5.35 -1.06
N ASP A 55 -20.93 -5.52 -2.38
CA ASP A 55 -19.71 -5.60 -3.19
C ASP A 55 -18.99 -4.25 -3.29
N ARG A 56 -19.71 -3.13 -3.46
CA ARG A 56 -19.13 -1.78 -3.36
C ARG A 56 -18.49 -1.53 -2.00
N VAL A 57 -19.15 -1.96 -0.91
CA VAL A 57 -18.61 -1.82 0.46
C VAL A 57 -17.38 -2.73 0.63
N ARG A 58 -17.41 -3.95 0.09
CA ARG A 58 -16.28 -4.90 0.08
C ARG A 58 -15.08 -4.32 -0.67
N LEU A 59 -15.30 -3.80 -1.88
CA LEU A 59 -14.28 -3.14 -2.70
C LEU A 59 -13.70 -1.92 -1.99
N ARG A 60 -14.53 -1.04 -1.42
CA ARG A 60 -14.07 0.10 -0.60
C ARG A 60 -13.26 -0.35 0.62
N ARG A 61 -13.64 -1.44 1.29
CA ARG A 61 -12.88 -2.02 2.42
C ARG A 61 -11.56 -2.64 1.96
N LEU A 62 -11.50 -3.19 0.75
CA LEU A 62 -10.28 -3.73 0.15
C LEU A 62 -9.33 -2.62 -0.28
N GLU A 63 -9.85 -1.52 -0.81
CA GLU A 63 -9.12 -0.31 -1.20
C GLU A 63 -8.55 0.43 0.03
N VAL A 64 -9.30 0.48 1.13
CA VAL A 64 -8.79 0.95 2.44
C VAL A 64 -7.81 -0.05 3.07
N LYS A 65 -7.90 -1.35 2.75
CA LYS A 65 -6.97 -2.38 3.24
C LYS A 65 -5.71 -2.51 2.39
N SER A 66 -5.70 -2.05 1.15
CA SER A 66 -4.56 -2.14 0.25
C SER A 66 -3.57 -1.01 0.53
N HIS A 67 -2.93 -1.06 1.70
CA HIS A 67 -1.56 -0.53 1.86
C HIS A 67 -0.51 -1.48 1.24
N GLY A 68 -0.98 -2.48 0.48
CA GLY A 68 -0.12 -3.42 -0.22
C GLY A 68 0.44 -2.81 -1.50
N LEU A 69 1.71 -2.43 -1.43
CA LEU A 69 2.68 -2.29 -2.54
C LEU A 69 2.81 -0.92 -3.24
N GLU A 70 2.02 0.10 -2.89
CA GLU A 70 2.38 1.44 -3.35
C GLU A 70 3.52 1.97 -2.48
N VAL A 71 4.72 2.04 -3.07
CA VAL A 71 5.86 2.73 -2.46
C VAL A 71 5.39 4.17 -2.22
N PRO A 72 5.25 4.60 -0.96
CA PRO A 72 4.59 5.86 -0.69
C PRO A 72 5.53 6.98 -1.13
N ASP A 73 5.11 7.71 -2.16
CA ASP A 73 5.75 8.88 -2.80
C ASP A 73 7.27 8.83 -3.08
N LYS A 74 7.74 9.76 -3.92
CA LYS A 74 9.15 9.89 -4.35
C LYS A 74 10.11 10.33 -3.22
N HIS A 75 9.79 10.07 -1.96
CA HIS A 75 10.56 10.57 -0.82
C HIS A 75 11.61 9.55 -0.38
N PRO A 76 12.92 9.86 -0.49
CA PRO A 76 13.97 8.90 -0.22
C PRO A 76 14.30 8.74 1.28
N LEU A 77 13.63 9.47 2.18
CA LEU A 77 13.94 9.55 3.61
C LEU A 77 12.69 9.34 4.47
N ALA A 78 12.68 8.30 5.30
CA ALA A 78 11.67 8.11 6.34
C ALA A 78 12.25 8.44 7.72
N PHE A 79 11.39 8.94 8.61
CA PHE A 79 11.65 9.01 10.04
C PHE A 79 10.85 7.91 10.73
N ILE A 80 11.55 7.06 11.48
CA ILE A 80 11.01 5.86 12.10
C ILE A 80 10.95 6.08 13.61
N VAL A 81 9.82 5.75 14.25
CA VAL A 81 9.63 5.85 15.71
C VAL A 81 9.15 4.52 16.29
N HIS A 82 9.85 4.03 17.31
CA HIS A 82 9.45 2.83 18.05
C HIS A 82 8.31 3.16 19.02
N ILE A 83 7.16 2.50 18.87
CA ILE A 83 5.96 2.77 19.69
C ILE A 83 5.65 1.65 20.66
N GLN A 84 5.76 0.39 20.23
CA GLN A 84 5.26 -0.74 21.02
C GLN A 84 6.38 -1.65 21.52
N ARG A 85 6.31 -2.05 22.79
CA ARG A 85 7.25 -3.01 23.40
C ARG A 85 7.27 -4.34 22.65
N ILE A 86 8.47 -4.90 22.51
CA ILE A 86 8.76 -6.12 21.74
C ILE A 86 8.84 -7.39 22.61
N ASN A 87 7.96 -7.51 23.61
CA ASN A 87 7.95 -8.68 24.49
C ASN A 87 7.30 -9.88 23.78
N GLY A 88 8.00 -11.02 23.73
CA GLY A 88 7.45 -12.27 23.15
C GLY A 88 7.40 -12.31 21.61
N VAL A 89 8.12 -11.43 20.93
CA VAL A 89 8.11 -11.33 19.46
C VAL A 89 9.14 -12.29 18.84
N SER A 90 8.96 -12.66 17.58
CA SER A 90 9.92 -13.48 16.82
C SER A 90 11.32 -12.86 16.79
N SER A 91 12.34 -13.71 16.81
CA SER A 91 13.75 -13.29 16.79
C SER A 91 14.11 -12.46 15.55
N LEU A 92 13.42 -12.69 14.43
CA LEU A 92 13.56 -11.90 13.20
C LEU A 92 13.24 -10.42 13.47
N VAL A 93 12.09 -10.12 14.06
CA VAL A 93 11.66 -8.76 14.35
C VAL A 93 12.59 -8.10 15.38
N GLN A 94 12.98 -8.84 16.42
CA GLN A 94 13.92 -8.32 17.43
C GLN A 94 15.28 -7.94 16.81
N ARG A 95 15.83 -8.80 15.94
CA ARG A 95 17.08 -8.53 15.20
C ARG A 95 16.93 -7.34 14.26
N THR A 96 15.79 -7.21 13.59
CA THR A 96 15.54 -6.08 12.69
C THR A 96 15.44 -4.76 13.44
N ILE A 97 14.72 -4.71 14.56
CA ILE A 97 14.62 -3.51 15.42
C ILE A 97 15.98 -3.14 16.02
N ALA A 98 16.77 -4.15 16.44
CA ALA A 98 18.13 -3.93 16.90
C ALA A 98 19.04 -3.35 15.80
N ARG A 99 18.91 -3.82 14.55
CA ARG A 99 19.62 -3.30 13.38
C ARG A 99 19.25 -1.85 13.08
N LEU A 100 17.98 -1.49 13.23
CA LEU A 100 17.49 -0.11 13.12
C LEU A 100 17.92 0.79 14.29
N ARG A 101 18.53 0.22 15.35
CA ARG A 101 18.97 0.91 16.58
C ARG A 101 17.81 1.42 17.46
N LEU A 102 16.62 0.88 17.28
CA LEU A 102 15.39 1.27 17.98
C LEU A 102 15.16 0.44 19.24
N LYS A 103 16.10 0.48 20.20
CA LYS A 103 16.02 -0.35 21.42
C LYS A 103 15.02 0.15 22.45
N LYS A 104 14.84 1.47 22.55
CA LYS A 104 13.98 2.10 23.55
C LYS A 104 12.65 2.52 22.92
N ILE A 105 11.59 2.51 23.71
CA ILE A 105 10.30 3.05 23.29
C ILE A 105 10.45 4.56 23.10
N PHE A 106 9.75 5.09 22.10
CA PHE A 106 9.85 6.48 21.63
C PHE A 106 11.27 6.87 21.21
N SER A 107 12.10 5.90 20.83
CA SER A 107 13.32 6.19 20.07
C SER A 107 12.98 6.41 18.60
N GLY A 108 13.66 7.37 17.96
CA GLY A 108 13.48 7.71 16.57
C GLY A 108 14.79 7.70 15.78
N VAL A 109 14.75 7.27 14.52
CA VAL A 109 15.91 7.18 13.63
C VAL A 109 15.53 7.59 12.22
N PHE A 110 16.41 8.33 11.53
CA PHE A 110 16.30 8.60 10.10
C PHE A 110 16.75 7.38 9.28
N PHE A 111 15.94 7.00 8.30
CA PHE A 111 16.12 5.79 7.51
C PHE A 111 15.95 6.08 6.03
N ARG A 112 16.90 5.58 5.23
CA ARG A 112 16.86 5.71 3.77
C ARG A 112 15.86 4.71 3.18
N VAL A 113 14.88 5.22 2.47
CA VAL A 113 13.84 4.42 1.81
C VAL A 113 14.31 4.04 0.41
N THR A 114 14.34 2.74 0.16
CA THR A 114 14.60 2.12 -1.14
C THR A 114 13.68 0.91 -1.26
N PRO A 115 13.39 0.41 -2.48
CA PRO A 115 12.54 -0.78 -2.65
C PRO A 115 13.04 -2.01 -1.86
N GLN A 116 14.36 -2.11 -1.66
CA GLN A 116 14.97 -3.18 -0.87
C GLN A 116 14.80 -2.97 0.63
N THR A 117 15.03 -1.74 1.11
CA THR A 117 14.93 -1.41 2.53
C THR A 117 13.48 -1.34 3.02
N MET A 118 12.51 -1.07 2.14
CA MET A 118 11.07 -1.10 2.44
C MET A 118 10.61 -2.44 3.03
N LYS A 119 11.12 -3.57 2.53
CA LYS A 119 10.80 -4.89 3.08
C LYS A 119 11.16 -5.01 4.57
N THR A 120 12.19 -4.30 5.00
CA THR A 120 12.62 -4.25 6.40
C THR A 120 11.60 -3.50 7.25
N LEU A 121 11.01 -2.44 6.72
CA LEU A 121 9.98 -1.65 7.39
C LEU A 121 8.69 -2.45 7.55
N TRP A 122 8.26 -3.18 6.52
CA TRP A 122 7.07 -4.04 6.59
C TRP A 122 7.18 -5.12 7.68
N ILE A 123 8.37 -5.67 7.93
CA ILE A 123 8.57 -6.66 9.00
C ILE A 123 8.33 -6.06 10.39
N VAL A 124 8.71 -4.79 10.59
CA VAL A 124 8.64 -4.11 11.90
C VAL A 124 7.43 -3.19 12.04
N GLU A 125 6.64 -3.06 10.98
CA GLU A 125 5.45 -2.22 10.87
C GLU A 125 4.55 -2.25 12.10
N PRO A 126 4.16 -3.41 12.69
CA PRO A 126 3.27 -3.41 13.86
C PRO A 126 3.87 -2.80 15.14
N TYR A 127 5.19 -2.62 15.22
CA TYR A 127 5.87 -2.08 16.43
C TYR A 127 6.30 -0.63 16.29
N VAL A 128 6.26 -0.12 15.07
CA VAL A 128 6.97 1.07 14.63
C VAL A 128 6.07 1.88 13.72
N THR A 129 5.93 3.17 13.99
CA THR A 129 5.36 4.08 13.00
C THR A 129 6.47 4.78 12.25
N TRP A 130 6.22 5.13 11.01
CA TRP A 130 7.17 5.86 10.21
C TRP A 130 6.46 6.77 9.22
N GLY A 131 7.14 7.83 8.79
CA GLY A 131 6.60 8.78 7.82
C GLY A 131 7.69 9.67 7.25
N PHE A 132 7.33 10.51 6.29
CA PHE A 132 8.28 11.39 5.60
C PHE A 132 8.42 12.73 6.35
N PRO A 133 9.61 13.05 6.91
CA PRO A 133 9.81 14.31 7.58
C PRO A 133 10.03 15.45 6.56
N ASN A 134 9.54 16.65 6.89
CA ASN A 134 9.92 17.87 6.19
C ASN A 134 11.32 18.34 6.64
N LEU A 135 12.05 19.09 5.80
CA LEU A 135 13.35 19.70 6.13
C LEU A 135 13.31 20.50 7.43
N LYS A 136 12.24 21.25 7.67
CA LYS A 136 12.04 21.99 8.93
C LYS A 136 12.00 21.04 10.14
N SER A 137 11.28 19.93 10.02
CA SER A 137 11.18 18.92 11.08
C SER A 137 12.52 18.24 11.33
N VAL A 138 13.28 17.91 10.27
CA VAL A 138 14.64 17.34 10.38
C VAL A 138 15.56 18.30 11.13
N ARG A 139 15.58 19.57 10.71
CA ARG A 139 16.36 20.64 11.34
C ARG A 139 16.04 20.78 12.82
N GLU A 140 14.76 20.97 13.16
CA GLU A 140 14.35 21.17 14.55
C GLU A 140 14.71 19.97 15.43
N LEU A 141 14.60 18.76 14.88
CA LEU A 141 14.87 17.52 15.61
C LEU A 141 16.36 17.34 15.89
N ILE A 142 17.22 17.60 14.90
CA ILE A 142 18.68 17.59 15.07
C ILE A 142 19.13 18.70 16.01
N LEU A 143 18.60 19.93 15.88
CA LEU A 143 18.99 21.03 16.76
C LEU A 143 18.55 20.80 18.22
N LYS A 144 17.34 20.28 18.46
CA LYS A 144 16.80 20.12 19.81
C LYS A 144 17.26 18.83 20.51
N ARG A 145 17.50 17.76 19.76
CA ARG A 145 17.73 16.41 20.30
C ARG A 145 18.94 15.70 19.68
N GLY A 146 19.72 16.39 18.85
CA GLY A 146 20.91 15.88 18.18
C GLY A 146 22.00 15.47 19.16
N GLN A 147 22.35 14.20 19.11
CA GLN A 147 23.44 13.63 19.88
C GLN A 147 24.29 12.78 18.94
N ALA A 148 25.59 12.89 19.06
CA ALA A 148 26.55 12.08 18.34
C ALA A 148 27.08 10.95 19.23
N LYS A 149 27.44 9.84 18.58
CA LYS A 149 28.14 8.72 19.21
C LYS A 149 29.63 8.81 18.87
N VAL A 150 30.44 9.26 19.84
CA VAL A 150 31.90 9.36 19.70
C VAL A 150 32.59 8.55 20.77
N LYS A 151 33.50 7.65 20.37
CA LYS A 151 34.25 6.78 21.29
C LYS A 151 33.35 6.08 22.34
N ASN A 152 32.20 5.57 21.89
CA ASN A 152 31.14 4.94 22.71
C ASN A 152 30.47 5.84 23.76
N LYS A 153 30.76 7.15 23.78
CA LYS A 153 30.05 8.14 24.59
C LYS A 153 29.03 8.88 23.73
N THR A 154 27.97 9.34 24.38
CA THR A 154 26.94 10.17 23.75
C THR A 154 27.22 11.63 24.10
N ILE A 155 27.44 12.46 23.08
CA ILE A 155 27.83 13.86 23.22
C ILE A 155 26.83 14.71 22.42
N PRO A 156 26.33 15.84 22.95
CA PRO A 156 25.46 16.75 22.19
C PRO A 156 26.21 17.40 21.02
N LEU A 157 25.48 17.73 19.96
CA LEU A 157 26.03 18.44 18.79
C LEU A 157 26.10 19.96 19.09
N THR A 158 27.16 20.39 19.79
CA THR A 158 27.35 21.81 20.14
C THR A 158 28.37 22.49 19.24
N ASP A 159 29.48 21.83 18.95
CA ASP A 159 30.62 22.44 18.23
C ASP A 159 30.75 21.89 16.81
N ASN A 160 30.96 22.78 15.84
CA ASN A 160 31.20 22.38 14.44
C ASN A 160 32.53 21.64 14.26
N THR A 161 33.55 21.93 15.08
CA THR A 161 34.85 21.25 15.05
C THR A 161 34.71 19.74 15.24
N MET A 162 33.86 19.33 16.18
CA MET A 162 33.57 17.91 16.43
C MET A 162 32.93 17.23 15.20
N ILE A 163 32.06 17.95 14.48
CA ILE A 163 31.39 17.44 13.29
C ILE A 163 32.42 17.28 12.16
N GLU A 164 33.25 18.29 11.93
CA GLU A 164 34.29 18.30 10.92
C GLU A 164 35.34 17.19 11.16
N GLU A 165 35.80 17.00 12.39
CA GLU A 165 36.77 15.95 12.74
C GLU A 165 36.28 14.53 12.38
N HIS A 166 34.98 14.28 12.56
CA HIS A 166 34.39 12.96 12.33
C HIS A 166 33.81 12.76 10.93
N LEU A 167 33.21 13.80 10.35
CA LEU A 167 32.47 13.74 9.09
C LEU A 167 33.11 14.54 7.95
N GLY A 168 34.23 15.24 8.20
CA GLY A 168 34.94 15.99 7.17
C GLY A 168 35.38 15.14 5.98
N LYS A 169 35.62 13.84 6.20
CA LYS A 169 35.88 12.85 5.13
C LYS A 169 34.73 12.70 4.13
N TYR A 170 33.51 13.02 4.55
CA TYR A 170 32.30 12.96 3.74
C TYR A 170 31.88 14.33 3.21
N GLY A 171 32.68 15.38 3.46
CA GLY A 171 32.38 16.76 3.05
C GLY A 171 31.38 17.48 3.96
N VAL A 172 31.17 17.00 5.19
CA VAL A 172 30.27 17.63 6.18
C VAL A 172 31.13 18.37 7.19
N ILE A 173 31.06 19.70 7.17
CA ILE A 173 31.90 20.58 8.01
C ILE A 173 31.05 21.14 9.16
N CYS A 174 29.83 21.57 8.86
CA CYS A 174 28.96 22.23 9.82
C CYS A 174 27.71 21.39 10.16
N LEU A 175 27.01 21.80 11.22
CA LEU A 175 25.69 21.25 11.57
C LEU A 175 24.66 21.45 10.44
N GLU A 176 24.75 22.54 9.70
CA GLU A 176 23.87 22.81 8.56
C GLU A 176 24.04 21.78 7.43
N ASP A 177 25.30 21.48 7.07
CA ASP A 177 25.64 20.47 6.08
C ASP A 177 25.14 19.09 6.51
N LEU A 178 25.25 18.79 7.81
CA LEU A 178 24.74 17.56 8.40
C LEU A 178 23.22 17.44 8.23
N ILE A 179 22.46 18.52 8.47
CA ILE A 179 21.01 18.56 8.28
C ILE A 179 20.67 18.32 6.80
N HIS A 180 21.37 19.00 5.89
CA HIS A 180 21.15 18.88 4.46
C HIS A 180 21.39 17.44 3.96
N GLU A 181 22.51 16.83 4.33
CA GLU A 181 22.87 15.48 3.90
C GLU A 181 21.96 14.40 4.49
N ILE A 182 21.35 14.65 5.65
CA ILE A 182 20.30 13.78 6.21
C ILE A 182 18.99 13.96 5.48
N ALA A 183 18.57 15.20 5.21
CA ALA A 183 17.32 15.50 4.52
C ALA A 183 17.31 14.93 3.10
N PHE A 184 18.46 15.00 2.42
CA PHE A 184 18.67 14.48 1.07
C PHE A 184 19.67 13.32 1.12
N PRO A 185 19.20 12.08 1.36
CA PRO A 185 20.10 10.95 1.58
C PRO A 185 20.97 10.67 0.36
N GLY A 186 22.26 10.99 0.49
CA GLY A 186 23.32 10.69 -0.49
C GLY A 186 23.97 9.32 -0.30
N LYS A 187 25.14 9.13 -0.93
CA LYS A 187 25.94 7.89 -0.83
C LYS A 187 26.45 7.66 0.60
N ASN A 188 26.76 8.73 1.31
CA ASN A 188 27.37 8.70 2.65
C ASN A 188 26.34 8.66 3.79
N PHE A 189 25.03 8.63 3.46
CA PHE A 189 23.95 8.69 4.45
C PHE A 189 24.08 7.66 5.57
N GLN A 190 24.50 6.43 5.27
CA GLN A 190 24.61 5.37 6.27
C GLN A 190 25.66 5.70 7.33
N ALA A 191 26.81 6.28 6.94
CA ALA A 191 27.87 6.65 7.87
C ALA A 191 27.44 7.85 8.74
N ILE A 192 26.78 8.82 8.12
CA ILE A 192 26.30 10.04 8.79
C ILE A 192 25.15 9.71 9.75
N SER A 193 24.20 8.88 9.34
CA SER A 193 23.14 8.36 10.21
C SER A 193 23.72 7.51 11.35
N ALA A 194 24.81 6.76 11.13
CA ALA A 194 25.49 5.98 12.16
C ALA A 194 26.16 6.86 13.23
N PHE A 195 26.68 8.02 12.84
CA PHE A 195 27.25 9.02 13.74
C PHE A 195 26.19 9.57 14.72
N LEU A 196 24.96 9.79 14.25
CA LEU A 196 23.85 10.18 15.10
C LEU A 196 23.38 9.04 16.01
N CYS A 197 23.13 9.38 17.28
CA CYS A 197 22.41 8.53 18.20
C CYS A 197 20.90 8.52 17.87
N PRO A 198 20.19 7.42 18.17
CA PRO A 198 18.72 7.41 18.12
C PRO A 198 18.13 8.51 19.01
N PHE A 199 17.24 9.30 18.44
CA PHE A 199 16.59 10.41 19.12
C PHE A 199 15.61 9.89 20.16
N HIS A 200 15.76 10.32 21.41
CA HIS A 200 14.79 9.99 22.44
C HIS A 200 13.67 11.03 22.39
N LEU A 201 12.47 10.62 22.01
CA LEU A 201 11.30 11.48 21.88
C LEU A 201 10.47 11.43 23.16
N SER A 202 9.80 12.54 23.47
CA SER A 202 8.74 12.56 24.47
C SER A 202 7.45 11.99 23.88
N MET A 203 6.57 11.46 24.72
CA MET A 203 5.23 11.06 24.29
C MET A 203 4.50 12.23 23.65
N ALA A 204 3.67 11.94 22.64
CA ALA A 204 2.83 12.94 22.00
C ALA A 204 1.87 13.57 23.03
N ARG A 205 1.83 14.91 23.10
CA ARG A 205 1.15 15.65 24.18
C ARG A 205 -0.35 15.31 24.32
N HIS A 206 -1.03 15.01 23.21
CA HIS A 206 -2.46 14.72 23.19
C HIS A 206 -2.81 13.24 23.43
N ALA A 207 -1.86 12.33 23.21
CA ALA A 207 -2.10 10.88 23.27
C ALA A 207 -2.20 10.29 24.70
N THR A 208 -2.23 11.16 25.72
CA THR A 208 -2.19 10.83 27.14
C THR A 208 -3.50 10.27 27.69
N LYS A 209 -4.60 10.28 26.91
CA LYS A 209 -5.93 9.95 27.44
C LYS A 209 -6.28 8.47 27.54
N ASN A 210 -5.58 7.52 26.89
CA ASN A 210 -5.68 6.04 27.07
C ASN A 210 -4.80 5.31 26.04
N ARG A 211 -4.38 4.04 26.24
CA ARG A 211 -3.69 3.24 25.20
C ARG A 211 -4.54 3.09 23.92
N VAL A 212 -5.85 2.99 24.09
CA VAL A 212 -6.84 3.02 22.99
C VAL A 212 -6.88 4.41 22.35
N GLY A 213 -6.76 5.48 23.13
CA GLY A 213 -6.67 6.86 22.64
C GLY A 213 -5.38 7.11 21.86
N PHE A 214 -4.26 6.54 22.30
CA PHE A 214 -2.96 6.63 21.61
C PHE A 214 -3.03 6.02 20.21
N LEU A 215 -3.59 4.81 20.05
CA LEU A 215 -3.79 4.22 18.72
C LEU A 215 -4.85 4.95 17.89
N LYS A 216 -5.84 5.57 18.54
CA LYS A 216 -6.87 6.37 17.87
C LYS A 216 -6.33 7.72 17.36
N GLU A 217 -5.33 8.30 18.03
CA GLU A 217 -4.74 9.60 17.68
C GLU A 217 -3.46 9.48 16.83
N VAL A 218 -2.60 8.52 17.14
CA VAL A 218 -1.33 8.28 16.41
C VAL A 218 -1.55 7.41 15.17
N GLY A 219 -2.71 6.74 15.08
CA GLY A 219 -3.06 5.85 13.99
C GLY A 219 -2.59 4.42 14.22
N LEU A 220 -2.83 3.59 13.21
CA LEU A 220 -2.31 2.22 13.18
C LEU A 220 -0.79 2.26 13.00
N PRO A 221 -0.06 1.31 13.60
CA PRO A 221 1.37 1.20 13.39
C PRO A 221 1.65 0.91 11.91
N GLY A 222 2.56 1.68 11.30
CA GLY A 222 2.84 1.67 9.87
C GLY A 222 2.97 3.08 9.27
N TYR A 223 2.77 3.16 7.95
CA TYR A 223 2.64 4.40 7.16
C TYR A 223 1.19 4.87 7.16
#